data_AF-A0A9E5U2L0-F1
#
_entry.id   AF-A0A9E5U2L0-F1
#
_cell.length_a   1.000
_cell.length_b   1.000
_cell.length_c   1.000
_cell.angle_alpha   90.00
_cell.angle_beta   90.00
_cell.angle_gamma   90.00
#
_symmetry.space_group_name_H-M   'P 1'
#
loop_
_entity.id
_entity.type
_entity.pdbx_description
1 polymer ?
#
loop_
_entity_poly.entity_id
_entity_poly.type
_entity_poly.pdbx_seq_one_letter_code
_entity_poly.pdbx_strand_id
1 'polypeptide(L)'
;MTGGRTGGRAVRRPVAIAMAFCLGAAQLLAQDTTRARVRELNDRISIRFVEADIRAVIQALGRYLDKPVVTGDIPATQVTLETPSPIPRGQVRGLLRGLVEAHNLGFAEDSALIRISRPAAGRAGRQAAAQEAPPLRLFVIRLKHARAADVAATVNLLFGGQGAFAATAGLSTGTLSDELRRDAEGVLRQGERGQEGQRGQRESTAELTGPVTIVPDELTNSLLVRASEEDFQVLAEAVQQLDLRPLQVLIEVLIVEVRRDRLFSLGADASVEDVDIGAGGTLSGFLFGGGLGTFVLQVMSLGKYDIDATLRAAVARGDARIISRPVVVASNNRE
;
A
#
# COMPACT_ATOMS: atom_id res chain seq x y z
N MET A 1 -10.86 -93.15 -10.24
CA MET A 1 -11.87 -92.09 -10.00
C MET A 1 -12.41 -91.67 -11.36
N THR A 2 -13.29 -92.48 -11.96
CA THR A 2 -14.77 -92.30 -11.95
C THR A 2 -15.12 -90.97 -12.64
N GLY A 3 -15.34 -90.93 -13.96
CA GLY A 3 -16.45 -91.58 -14.68
C GLY A 3 -17.56 -90.53 -14.85
N GLY A 4 -18.22 -90.30 -15.98
CA GLY A 4 -18.35 -90.97 -17.25
C GLY A 4 -19.66 -90.49 -17.90
N ARG A 5 -19.82 -90.80 -19.19
CA ARG A 5 -21.02 -90.69 -20.05
C ARG A 5 -21.30 -89.30 -20.65
N THR A 6 -21.11 -89.05 -21.95
CA THR A 6 -21.51 -89.71 -23.21
C THR A 6 -22.99 -89.64 -23.56
N GLY A 7 -23.25 -89.21 -24.80
CA GLY A 7 -24.51 -89.36 -25.54
C GLY A 7 -24.96 -88.01 -26.13
N GLY A 8 -24.90 -87.72 -27.42
CA GLY A 8 -24.70 -88.56 -28.59
C GLY A 8 -25.76 -88.23 -29.63
N ARG A 9 -25.32 -88.18 -30.91
CA ARG A 9 -26.09 -88.18 -32.16
C ARG A 9 -26.83 -86.89 -32.53
N ALA A 10 -27.07 -86.57 -33.79
CA ALA A 10 -26.54 -86.93 -35.11
C ALA A 10 -27.46 -86.19 -36.10
N VAL A 11 -26.85 -85.53 -37.09
CA VAL A 11 -27.24 -85.53 -38.51
C VAL A 11 -28.73 -85.35 -38.88
N ARG A 12 -29.04 -84.28 -39.63
CA ARG A 12 -29.67 -84.34 -40.98
C ARG A 12 -29.88 -82.93 -41.58
N ARG A 13 -29.19 -82.65 -42.70
CA ARG A 13 -29.64 -81.77 -43.80
C ARG A 13 -30.63 -82.58 -44.67
N PRO A 14 -31.63 -82.00 -45.39
CA PRO A 14 -31.45 -81.32 -46.70
C PRO A 14 -32.44 -80.13 -46.96
N VAL A 15 -32.08 -79.05 -47.68
CA VAL A 15 -32.23 -78.77 -49.14
C VAL A 15 -33.68 -78.74 -49.70
N ALA A 16 -34.12 -77.55 -50.14
CA ALA A 16 -34.96 -77.21 -51.32
C ALA A 16 -34.95 -75.66 -51.43
N ILE A 17 -34.39 -74.92 -52.39
CA ILE A 17 -34.42 -74.85 -53.86
C ILE A 17 -35.80 -74.55 -54.46
N ALA A 18 -36.02 -73.28 -54.85
CA ALA A 18 -36.75 -72.78 -56.05
C ALA A 18 -36.71 -71.23 -56.00
N MET A 19 -35.82 -70.50 -56.69
CA MET A 19 -35.70 -70.21 -58.14
C MET A 19 -36.80 -69.27 -58.70
N ALA A 20 -36.33 -68.12 -59.24
CA ALA A 20 -36.87 -67.36 -60.39
C ALA A 20 -38.23 -66.62 -60.22
N PHE A 21 -38.56 -65.49 -60.84
CA PHE A 21 -37.91 -64.47 -61.67
C PHE A 21 -39.03 -63.43 -62.02
N CYS A 22 -38.68 -62.15 -62.13
CA CYS A 22 -39.25 -61.13 -63.02
C CYS A 22 -40.52 -60.27 -62.75
N LEU A 23 -40.25 -58.96 -62.90
CA LEU A 23 -40.98 -57.89 -63.62
C LEU A 23 -42.22 -57.20 -63.03
N GLY A 24 -42.03 -55.93 -62.65
CA GLY A 24 -42.66 -54.80 -63.35
C GLY A 24 -43.99 -54.22 -62.83
N ALA A 25 -44.02 -52.88 -62.73
CA ALA A 25 -45.16 -51.95 -62.74
C ALA A 25 -45.90 -51.63 -61.41
N ALA A 26 -45.55 -50.44 -60.88
CA ALA A 26 -46.40 -49.25 -60.66
C ALA A 26 -47.72 -49.29 -59.84
N GLN A 27 -47.94 -48.12 -59.19
CA GLN A 27 -49.16 -47.56 -58.56
C GLN A 27 -49.26 -47.82 -57.04
N LEU A 28 -49.01 -46.87 -56.12
CA LEU A 28 -49.38 -45.45 -55.97
C LEU A 28 -50.86 -45.24 -55.61
N LEU A 29 -51.10 -44.81 -54.35
CA LEU A 29 -52.16 -43.95 -53.79
C LEU A 29 -51.96 -44.00 -52.25
N ALA A 30 -51.23 -43.09 -51.58
CA ALA A 30 -51.39 -41.65 -51.41
C ALA A 30 -52.75 -41.21 -50.85
N GLN A 31 -52.82 -40.99 -49.53
CA GLN A 31 -53.33 -39.73 -48.97
C GLN A 31 -52.51 -39.35 -47.72
N ASP A 32 -51.68 -38.33 -47.92
CA ASP A 32 -51.18 -37.40 -46.91
C ASP A 32 -52.36 -36.73 -46.19
N THR A 33 -52.31 -36.59 -44.87
CA THR A 33 -52.65 -35.34 -44.18
C THR A 33 -52.08 -35.30 -42.76
N THR A 34 -51.09 -34.42 -42.62
CA THR A 34 -50.77 -33.64 -41.41
C THR A 34 -49.96 -34.31 -40.29
N ARG A 35 -48.72 -34.67 -40.65
CA ARG A 35 -47.55 -34.38 -39.80
C ARG A 35 -47.63 -32.91 -39.35
N ALA A 36 -47.58 -32.65 -38.04
CA ALA A 36 -47.41 -31.30 -37.51
C ALA A 36 -46.08 -30.74 -38.02
N ARG A 37 -46.13 -30.05 -39.16
CA ARG A 37 -45.05 -29.21 -39.64
C ARG A 37 -44.95 -28.03 -38.67
N VAL A 38 -43.85 -27.93 -37.93
CA VAL A 38 -43.35 -26.62 -37.52
C VAL A 38 -42.95 -25.92 -38.81
N ARG A 39 -43.78 -24.98 -39.27
CA ARG A 39 -43.45 -24.13 -40.40
C ARG A 39 -42.43 -23.12 -39.90
N GLU A 40 -41.17 -23.48 -40.01
CA GLU A 40 -40.02 -22.62 -39.82
C GLU A 40 -39.97 -21.62 -41.00
N LEU A 41 -40.82 -20.59 -40.91
CA LEU A 41 -40.66 -19.34 -41.65
C LEU A 41 -40.78 -18.23 -40.62
N ASN A 42 -39.67 -17.53 -40.41
CA ASN A 42 -39.49 -16.47 -39.41
C ASN A 42 -39.57 -16.95 -37.97
N ASP A 43 -38.40 -17.26 -37.39
CA ASP A 43 -37.89 -17.04 -36.02
C ASP A 43 -38.83 -16.54 -34.88
N ARG A 44 -40.13 -16.85 -34.92
CA ARG A 44 -41.20 -16.29 -34.08
C ARG A 44 -42.03 -17.42 -33.48
N ILE A 45 -42.32 -17.29 -32.18
CA ILE A 45 -42.93 -18.32 -31.34
C ILE A 45 -44.16 -17.74 -30.66
N SER A 46 -45.30 -18.45 -30.74
CA SER A 46 -46.47 -18.19 -29.91
C SER A 46 -46.39 -19.05 -28.64
N ILE A 47 -46.66 -18.45 -27.49
CA ILE A 47 -46.55 -19.09 -26.19
C ILE A 47 -47.90 -19.01 -25.50
N ARG A 48 -48.43 -20.14 -25.07
CA ARG A 48 -49.65 -20.24 -24.26
C ARG A 48 -49.48 -21.33 -23.22
N PHE A 49 -49.38 -20.92 -21.97
CA PHE A 49 -49.40 -21.77 -20.77
C PHE A 49 -50.53 -21.30 -19.88
N VAL A 50 -51.36 -22.24 -19.41
CA VAL A 50 -52.48 -21.96 -18.50
C VAL A 50 -52.30 -22.84 -17.28
N GLU A 51 -52.21 -22.24 -16.09
CA GLU A 51 -52.05 -22.94 -14.80
C GLU A 51 -50.90 -23.96 -14.77
N ALA A 52 -49.80 -23.68 -15.48
CA ALA A 52 -48.67 -24.58 -15.62
C ALA A 52 -47.65 -24.40 -14.48
N ASP A 53 -46.96 -25.45 -14.05
CA ASP A 53 -45.84 -25.33 -13.10
C ASP A 53 -44.71 -24.47 -13.70
N ILE A 54 -44.26 -23.46 -12.97
CA ILE A 54 -43.16 -22.57 -13.37
C ILE A 54 -41.91 -23.34 -13.79
N ARG A 55 -41.62 -24.49 -13.16
CA ARG A 55 -40.51 -25.37 -13.56
C ARG A 55 -40.69 -25.91 -14.97
N ALA A 56 -41.89 -26.35 -15.31
CA ALA A 56 -42.21 -26.87 -16.64
C ALA A 56 -42.14 -25.76 -17.69
N VAL A 57 -42.62 -24.56 -17.36
CA VAL A 57 -42.53 -23.38 -18.24
C VAL A 57 -41.08 -23.00 -18.51
N ILE A 58 -40.23 -22.94 -17.48
CA ILE A 58 -38.80 -22.64 -17.62
C ILE A 58 -38.10 -23.68 -18.50
N GLN A 59 -38.40 -24.97 -18.33
CA GLN A 59 -37.83 -26.04 -19.15
C GLN A 59 -38.29 -25.99 -20.60
N ALA A 60 -39.56 -25.64 -20.84
CA ALA A 60 -40.12 -25.51 -22.19
C ALA A 60 -39.51 -24.30 -22.92
N LEU A 61 -39.42 -23.14 -22.26
CA LEU A 61 -38.79 -21.95 -22.82
C LEU A 61 -37.29 -22.12 -22.98
N GLY A 62 -36.63 -22.85 -22.06
CA GLY A 62 -35.19 -23.15 -22.06
C GLY A 62 -34.65 -23.74 -23.35
N ARG A 63 -35.48 -24.50 -24.10
CA ARG A 63 -35.10 -25.10 -25.39
C ARG A 63 -34.94 -24.08 -26.52
N TYR A 64 -35.47 -22.87 -26.33
CA TYR A 64 -35.45 -21.79 -27.31
C TYR A 64 -34.45 -20.69 -26.94
N LEU A 65 -33.69 -20.85 -25.85
CA LEU A 65 -32.57 -19.97 -25.52
C LEU A 65 -31.26 -20.48 -26.15
N ASP A 66 -30.33 -19.55 -26.40
CA ASP A 66 -29.01 -19.85 -26.97
C ASP A 66 -28.06 -20.52 -25.96
N LYS A 67 -28.44 -20.56 -24.67
CA LYS A 67 -27.63 -21.10 -23.57
C LYS A 67 -28.41 -22.17 -22.80
N PRO A 68 -27.75 -23.25 -22.34
CA PRO A 68 -28.39 -24.23 -21.48
C PRO A 68 -28.85 -23.59 -20.16
N VAL A 69 -30.05 -23.95 -19.72
CA VAL A 69 -30.66 -23.44 -18.48
C VAL A 69 -30.53 -24.48 -17.39
N VAL A 70 -29.92 -24.11 -16.26
CA VAL A 70 -29.79 -24.93 -15.06
C VAL A 70 -30.76 -24.39 -14.01
N THR A 71 -31.73 -25.22 -13.62
CA THR A 71 -32.71 -24.90 -12.58
C THR A 71 -32.23 -25.38 -11.22
N GLY A 72 -32.15 -24.49 -10.23
CA GLY A 72 -31.87 -24.83 -8.83
C GLY A 72 -33.13 -25.11 -8.02
N ASP A 73 -33.13 -24.65 -6.76
CA ASP A 73 -34.31 -24.66 -5.89
C ASP A 73 -35.36 -23.66 -6.40
N ILE A 74 -36.45 -24.19 -6.96
CA ILE A 74 -37.57 -23.44 -7.52
C ILE A 74 -38.85 -24.02 -6.91
N PRO A 75 -39.71 -23.18 -6.31
CA PRO A 75 -40.99 -23.62 -5.73
C PRO A 75 -41.96 -24.07 -6.83
N ALA A 76 -42.75 -25.10 -6.57
CA ALA A 76 -43.82 -25.57 -7.46
C ALA A 76 -44.99 -24.57 -7.45
N THR A 77 -44.86 -23.50 -8.22
CA THR A 77 -45.84 -22.41 -8.33
C THR A 77 -46.50 -22.48 -9.69
N GLN A 78 -47.84 -22.37 -9.73
CA GLN A 78 -48.57 -22.32 -11.00
C GLN A 78 -48.51 -20.93 -11.62
N VAL A 79 -48.28 -20.87 -12.93
CA VAL A 79 -48.18 -19.65 -13.72
C VAL A 79 -48.98 -19.78 -15.01
N THR A 80 -49.57 -18.66 -15.43
CA THR A 80 -50.27 -18.51 -16.71
C THR A 80 -49.50 -17.49 -17.54
N LEU A 81 -49.10 -17.88 -18.75
CA LEU A 81 -48.32 -17.07 -19.66
C LEU A 81 -48.92 -17.17 -21.07
N GLU A 82 -49.51 -16.09 -21.55
CA GLU A 82 -50.01 -15.99 -22.93
C GLU A 82 -49.33 -14.83 -23.65
N THR A 83 -48.78 -15.09 -24.83
CA THR A 83 -48.29 -14.04 -25.72
C THR A 83 -49.36 -13.72 -26.77
N PRO A 84 -49.87 -12.47 -26.83
CA PRO A 84 -50.95 -12.09 -27.76
C PRO A 84 -50.49 -11.99 -29.22
N SER A 85 -49.19 -12.02 -29.47
CA SER A 85 -48.61 -12.00 -30.81
C SER A 85 -47.34 -12.87 -30.85
N PRO A 86 -47.01 -13.50 -32.00
CA PRO A 86 -45.80 -14.29 -32.13
C PRO A 86 -44.54 -13.45 -31.87
N ILE A 87 -43.74 -13.84 -30.88
CA ILE A 87 -42.53 -13.13 -30.45
C ILE A 87 -41.26 -13.76 -31.05
N PRO A 88 -40.26 -12.98 -31.48
CA PRO A 88 -39.02 -13.52 -32.00
C PRO A 88 -38.18 -14.23 -30.93
N ARG A 89 -37.35 -15.22 -31.30
CA ARG A 89 -36.54 -16.02 -30.36
C ARG A 89 -35.69 -15.18 -29.40
N GLY A 90 -35.07 -14.10 -29.91
CA GLY A 90 -34.27 -13.20 -29.08
C GLY A 90 -35.05 -12.51 -27.94
N GLN A 91 -36.38 -12.39 -28.06
CA GLN A 91 -37.24 -11.80 -27.02
C GLN A 91 -37.69 -12.83 -25.97
N VAL A 92 -37.61 -14.13 -26.24
CA VAL A 92 -37.97 -15.20 -25.29
C VAL A 92 -37.12 -15.11 -24.02
N ARG A 93 -35.84 -14.73 -24.15
CA ARG A 93 -34.95 -14.49 -23.00
C ARG A 93 -35.48 -13.39 -22.08
N GLY A 94 -35.93 -12.28 -22.65
CA GLY A 94 -36.49 -11.16 -21.89
C GLY A 94 -37.78 -11.55 -21.18
N LEU A 95 -38.64 -12.33 -21.85
CA LEU A 95 -39.86 -12.86 -21.25
C LEU A 95 -39.57 -13.81 -20.08
N LEU A 96 -38.63 -14.74 -20.26
CA LEU A 96 -38.22 -15.67 -19.21
C LEU A 96 -37.64 -14.91 -18.00
N ARG A 97 -36.79 -13.91 -18.24
CA ARG A 97 -36.25 -13.06 -17.18
C ARG A 97 -37.37 -12.36 -16.41
N GLY A 98 -38.33 -11.75 -17.11
CA GLY A 98 -39.47 -11.07 -16.49
C GLY A 98 -40.34 -12.02 -15.64
N LEU A 99 -40.61 -13.23 -16.15
CA LEU A 99 -41.37 -14.25 -15.40
C LEU A 99 -40.62 -14.69 -14.13
N VAL A 100 -39.32 -14.94 -14.24
CA VAL A 100 -38.47 -15.40 -13.13
C VAL A 100 -38.35 -14.30 -12.06
N GLU A 101 -38.06 -13.06 -12.45
CA GLU A 101 -37.95 -11.92 -11.54
C GLU A 101 -39.29 -11.61 -10.84
N ALA A 102 -40.42 -11.70 -11.55
CA ALA A 102 -41.75 -11.49 -10.97
C ALA A 102 -42.09 -12.48 -9.84
N HIS A 103 -41.53 -13.69 -9.89
CA HIS A 103 -41.69 -14.71 -8.84
C HIS A 103 -40.55 -14.72 -7.80
N ASN A 104 -39.78 -13.62 -7.70
CA ASN A 104 -38.64 -13.47 -6.78
C ASN A 104 -37.56 -14.55 -6.96
N LEU A 105 -37.41 -15.07 -8.18
CA LEU A 105 -36.33 -15.98 -8.55
C LEU A 105 -35.17 -15.18 -9.14
N GLY A 106 -33.95 -15.64 -8.90
CA GLY A 106 -32.73 -15.03 -9.41
C GLY A 106 -32.45 -15.53 -10.81
N PHE A 107 -32.21 -14.59 -11.73
CA PHE A 107 -31.75 -14.86 -13.08
C PHE A 107 -30.26 -14.49 -13.17
N ALA A 108 -29.38 -15.50 -13.11
CA ALA A 108 -27.93 -15.31 -13.23
C ALA A 108 -27.48 -15.81 -14.62
N GLU A 109 -26.94 -14.90 -15.42
CA GLU A 109 -26.41 -15.22 -16.75
C GLU A 109 -24.89 -15.28 -16.70
N ASP A 110 -24.34 -16.47 -16.89
CA ASP A 110 -22.92 -16.68 -17.07
C ASP A 110 -22.57 -16.75 -18.57
N SER A 111 -21.27 -16.84 -18.88
CA SER A 111 -20.80 -16.98 -20.27
C SER A 111 -21.27 -18.27 -20.93
N ALA A 112 -21.40 -19.36 -20.17
CA ALA A 112 -21.70 -20.70 -20.68
C ALA A 112 -23.12 -21.22 -20.38
N LEU A 113 -23.79 -20.71 -19.34
CA LEU A 113 -25.09 -21.22 -18.88
C LEU A 113 -25.94 -20.13 -18.24
N ILE A 114 -27.25 -20.37 -18.17
CA ILE A 114 -28.20 -19.52 -17.44
C ILE A 114 -28.64 -20.29 -16.20
N ARG A 115 -28.39 -19.72 -15.01
CA ARG A 115 -28.80 -20.32 -13.74
C ARG A 115 -30.03 -19.62 -13.20
N ILE A 116 -31.09 -20.39 -12.98
CA ILE A 116 -32.33 -19.92 -12.37
C ILE A 116 -32.48 -20.61 -11.03
N SER A 117 -32.43 -19.84 -9.96
CA SER A 117 -32.61 -20.33 -8.58
C SER A 117 -33.14 -19.20 -7.73
N ARG A 118 -33.81 -19.51 -6.60
CA ARG A 118 -34.06 -18.50 -5.57
C ARG A 118 -32.76 -17.73 -5.28
N PRO A 119 -32.76 -16.37 -5.28
CA PRO A 119 -31.56 -15.61 -5.02
C PRO A 119 -31.07 -16.01 -3.63
N ALA A 120 -29.97 -16.76 -3.59
CA ALA A 120 -29.33 -17.09 -2.35
C ALA A 120 -28.83 -15.77 -1.78
N ALA A 121 -29.48 -15.27 -0.73
CA ALA A 121 -28.97 -14.17 0.07
C ALA A 121 -27.52 -14.49 0.44
N GLY A 122 -26.56 -13.90 -0.29
CA GLY A 122 -25.13 -13.90 0.01
C GLY A 122 -24.32 -15.20 -0.14
N ARG A 123 -24.75 -16.26 -0.86
CA ARG A 123 -23.95 -17.53 -0.88
C ARG A 123 -23.66 -18.22 -2.22
N ALA A 124 -24.28 -17.86 -3.34
CA ALA A 124 -24.17 -18.64 -4.59
C ALA A 124 -23.06 -18.20 -5.58
N GLY A 125 -21.96 -17.64 -5.07
CA GLY A 125 -20.71 -17.38 -5.81
C GLY A 125 -19.44 -17.77 -5.04
N ARG A 126 -19.56 -18.36 -3.84
CA ARG A 126 -18.42 -18.77 -2.98
C ARG A 126 -18.18 -20.28 -2.96
N GLN A 127 -18.71 -21.00 -3.94
CA GLN A 127 -18.52 -22.45 -4.06
C GLN A 127 -17.54 -22.77 -5.19
N ALA A 128 -16.37 -22.14 -5.12
CA ALA A 128 -15.10 -22.55 -5.70
C ALA A 128 -14.05 -21.90 -4.80
N ALA A 129 -13.49 -22.69 -3.87
CA ALA A 129 -12.70 -22.26 -2.71
C ALA A 129 -13.46 -21.41 -1.66
N ALA A 130 -14.33 -22.06 -0.88
CA ALA A 130 -14.41 -21.70 0.54
C ALA A 130 -13.10 -22.14 1.20
N GLN A 131 -12.01 -21.43 0.89
CA GLN A 131 -10.83 -21.42 1.72
C GLN A 131 -11.33 -20.89 3.07
N GLU A 132 -11.34 -21.76 4.06
CA GLU A 132 -11.67 -21.44 5.43
C GLU A 132 -10.72 -20.31 5.86
N ALA A 133 -11.23 -19.07 5.89
CA ALA A 133 -10.43 -17.92 6.27
C ALA A 133 -9.83 -18.23 7.65
N PRO A 134 -8.49 -18.21 7.79
CA PRO A 134 -7.86 -18.66 9.01
C PRO A 134 -8.40 -17.85 10.21
N PRO A 135 -8.65 -18.51 11.35
CA PRO A 135 -9.20 -17.82 12.51
C PRO A 135 -8.24 -16.72 12.97
N LEU A 136 -8.72 -15.47 12.94
CA LEU A 136 -7.97 -14.33 13.45
C LEU A 136 -7.81 -14.47 14.96
N ARG A 137 -6.56 -14.39 15.44
CA ARG A 137 -6.22 -14.41 16.86
C ARG A 137 -5.56 -13.11 17.26
N LEU A 138 -5.65 -12.78 18.55
CA LEU A 138 -4.92 -11.66 19.13
C LEU A 138 -3.58 -12.16 19.66
N PHE A 139 -2.50 -11.55 19.19
CA PHE A 139 -1.15 -11.77 19.66
C PHE A 139 -0.59 -10.51 20.31
N VAL A 140 0.34 -10.70 21.25
CA VAL A 140 1.01 -9.61 21.96
C VAL A 140 2.52 -9.77 21.78
N ILE A 141 3.17 -8.77 21.18
CA ILE A 141 4.62 -8.74 21.00
C ILE A 141 5.20 -7.66 21.92
N ARG A 142 6.12 -8.03 22.81
CA ARG A 142 6.83 -7.07 23.67
C ARG A 142 8.13 -6.63 23.02
N LEU A 143 8.34 -5.32 22.92
CA LEU A 143 9.55 -4.74 22.33
C LEU A 143 10.59 -4.43 23.42
N LYS A 144 11.87 -4.65 23.13
CA LYS A 144 12.99 -4.49 24.08
C LYS A 144 13.81 -3.24 23.85
N HIS A 145 13.94 -2.79 22.62
CA HIS A 145 14.88 -1.75 22.21
C HIS A 145 14.19 -0.57 21.51
N ALA A 146 13.21 -0.87 20.65
CA ALA A 146 12.40 0.11 19.95
C ALA A 146 11.11 0.45 20.71
N ARG A 147 10.55 1.63 20.40
CA ARG A 147 9.27 2.08 20.96
C ARG A 147 8.11 1.50 20.16
N ALA A 148 7.07 1.02 20.85
CA ALA A 148 5.88 0.44 20.22
C ALA A 148 5.20 1.37 19.21
N ALA A 149 5.09 2.66 19.51
CA ALA A 149 4.50 3.63 18.59
C ALA A 149 5.26 3.71 17.24
N ASP A 150 6.59 3.84 17.29
CA ASP A 150 7.45 3.98 16.10
C ASP A 150 7.44 2.70 15.24
N VAL A 151 7.49 1.54 15.89
CA VAL A 151 7.45 0.23 15.22
C VAL A 151 6.08 0.01 14.60
N ALA A 152 4.99 0.27 15.33
CA ALA A 152 3.63 0.12 14.79
C ALA A 152 3.40 1.00 13.56
N ALA A 153 3.86 2.25 13.58
CA ALA A 153 3.76 3.14 12.43
C ALA A 153 4.50 2.56 11.21
N THR A 154 5.73 2.09 11.40
CA THR A 154 6.55 1.52 10.32
C THR A 154 5.96 0.22 9.75
N VAL A 155 5.50 -0.68 10.63
CA VAL A 155 4.87 -1.94 10.23
C VAL A 155 3.53 -1.67 9.56
N ASN A 156 2.72 -0.73 10.05
CA ASN A 156 1.45 -0.38 9.40
C ASN A 156 1.66 0.29 8.03
N LEU A 157 2.75 1.02 7.81
CA LEU A 157 3.10 1.54 6.49
C LEU A 157 3.50 0.42 5.52
N LEU A 158 4.22 -0.59 6.00
CA LEU A 158 4.67 -1.72 5.18
C LEU A 158 3.55 -2.73 4.90
N PHE A 159 2.69 -2.97 5.88
CA PHE A 159 1.74 -4.08 5.89
C PHE A 159 0.26 -3.66 5.93
N GLY A 160 -0.05 -2.42 6.34
CA GLY A 160 -1.41 -1.87 6.40
C GLY A 160 -1.96 -1.41 5.04
N GLY A 161 -1.38 -1.92 3.95
CA GLY A 161 -1.40 -1.30 2.63
C GLY A 161 -2.31 -1.92 1.57
N GLN A 162 -3.35 -2.71 1.93
CA GLN A 162 -4.53 -2.94 1.06
C GLN A 162 -5.79 -3.25 1.90
N GLY A 163 -6.27 -2.28 2.68
CA GLY A 163 -7.61 -2.40 3.27
C GLY A 163 -7.85 -1.52 4.48
N ALA A 164 -8.80 -0.60 4.35
CA ALA A 164 -9.56 -0.01 5.45
C ALA A 164 -8.89 1.07 6.35
N PHE A 165 -7.98 1.90 5.84
CA PHE A 165 -7.70 3.22 6.43
C PHE A 165 -8.22 4.41 5.61
N ALA A 166 -8.97 4.17 4.52
CA ALA A 166 -9.56 5.21 3.67
C ALA A 166 -11.01 5.60 4.02
N ALA A 167 -11.62 5.02 5.06
CA ALA A 167 -12.97 5.37 5.46
C ALA A 167 -13.11 5.33 6.98
N THR A 168 -13.41 6.49 7.57
CA THR A 168 -13.76 6.70 9.00
C THR A 168 -12.59 7.05 9.94
N ALA A 169 -12.03 8.25 9.80
CA ALA A 169 -11.69 9.14 10.91
C ALA A 169 -11.28 10.51 10.34
N GLY A 170 -12.04 11.56 10.64
CA GLY A 170 -11.82 12.92 10.16
C GLY A 170 -10.63 13.63 10.81
N LEU A 171 -9.41 13.16 10.56
CA LEU A 171 -8.17 13.87 10.85
C LEU A 171 -7.25 13.72 9.64
N SER A 172 -7.38 14.65 8.69
CA SER A 172 -6.50 14.76 7.54
C SER A 172 -5.16 15.37 7.97
N THR A 173 -4.27 14.55 8.54
CA THR A 173 -2.84 14.85 8.51
C THR A 173 -2.35 14.42 7.14
N GLY A 174 -2.31 15.37 6.20
CA GLY A 174 -1.78 15.13 4.86
C GLY A 174 -0.37 14.56 4.96
N THR A 175 -0.10 13.50 4.22
CA THR A 175 1.27 13.03 4.04
C THR A 175 2.03 14.08 3.23
N LEU A 176 3.34 14.27 3.48
CA LEU A 176 4.19 15.21 2.72
C LEU A 176 4.10 14.99 1.20
N SER A 177 3.82 13.75 0.79
CA SER A 177 3.55 13.33 -0.58
C SER A 177 2.30 13.98 -1.18
N ASP A 178 1.24 14.20 -0.38
CA ASP A 178 0.00 14.86 -0.81
C ASP A 178 0.12 16.38 -0.84
N GLU A 179 1.03 16.97 -0.08
CA GLU A 179 1.35 18.41 -0.12
C GLU A 179 2.22 18.74 -1.34
N LEU A 180 3.28 17.96 -1.58
CA LEU A 180 4.13 18.14 -2.77
C LEU A 180 3.36 17.92 -4.08
N ARG A 181 2.39 17.00 -4.07
CA ARG A 181 1.54 16.75 -5.22
C ARG A 181 0.50 17.86 -5.44
N ARG A 182 -0.04 18.44 -4.37
CA ARG A 182 -0.94 19.61 -4.45
C ARG A 182 -0.21 20.88 -4.91
N ASP A 183 1.02 21.09 -4.46
CA ASP A 183 1.85 22.21 -4.90
C ASP A 183 2.29 22.04 -6.37
N ALA A 184 2.53 20.80 -6.81
CA ALA A 184 2.80 20.51 -8.23
C ALA A 184 1.55 20.65 -9.13
N GLU A 185 0.35 20.41 -8.60
CA GLU A 185 -0.92 20.52 -9.34
C GLU A 185 -1.46 21.96 -9.46
N GLY A 186 -0.81 22.95 -8.82
CA GLY A 186 -1.18 24.36 -8.88
C GLY A 186 -0.82 25.10 -10.18
N VAL A 187 -0.02 24.52 -11.07
CA VAL A 187 0.57 25.26 -12.23
C VAL A 187 0.06 24.81 -13.59
N LEU A 188 -0.68 23.70 -13.73
CA LEU A 188 -1.09 23.19 -15.05
C LEU A 188 -2.58 22.81 -15.07
N ARG A 189 -3.46 23.82 -15.19
CA ARG A 189 -4.87 23.63 -15.54
C ARG A 189 -5.19 24.24 -16.91
N GLN A 190 -4.76 23.57 -17.98
CA GLN A 190 -5.48 23.54 -19.25
C GLN A 190 -4.97 22.37 -20.12
N GLY A 191 -5.82 21.39 -20.45
CA GLY A 191 -5.52 20.37 -21.46
C GLY A 191 -6.00 18.96 -21.14
N GLU A 192 -7.24 18.68 -21.57
CA GLU A 192 -7.72 17.45 -22.22
C GLU A 192 -7.66 16.04 -21.56
N ARG A 193 -8.73 15.30 -21.88
CA ARG A 193 -8.99 13.90 -21.56
C ARG A 193 -8.01 12.98 -22.28
N GLY A 194 -7.57 11.94 -21.57
CA GLY A 194 -6.98 10.74 -22.15
C GLY A 194 -6.91 9.63 -21.10
N GLN A 195 -7.74 8.61 -21.27
CA GLN A 195 -7.55 7.31 -20.64
C GLN A 195 -6.38 6.62 -21.32
N GLU A 196 -5.40 6.10 -20.56
CA GLU A 196 -4.78 4.81 -20.86
C GLU A 196 -3.97 4.29 -19.68
N GLY A 197 -4.03 2.99 -19.50
CA GLY A 197 -3.61 2.29 -18.29
C GLY A 197 -2.10 2.21 -18.13
N GLN A 198 -1.68 2.18 -16.87
CA GLN A 198 -0.42 1.57 -16.47
C GLN A 198 -0.73 0.51 -15.42
N ARG A 199 -0.74 -0.74 -15.90
CA ARG A 199 -0.35 -1.90 -15.11
C ARG A 199 1.13 -1.70 -14.75
N GLY A 200 1.36 -1.03 -13.62
CA GLY A 200 2.62 -1.07 -12.91
C GLY A 200 2.70 -2.39 -12.17
N GLN A 201 3.67 -3.19 -12.57
CA GLN A 201 4.14 -4.42 -11.94
C GLN A 201 4.24 -4.21 -10.43
N ARG A 202 3.31 -4.82 -9.69
CA ARG A 202 3.40 -4.95 -8.23
C ARG A 202 4.56 -5.89 -7.97
N GLU A 203 5.71 -5.33 -7.66
CA GLU A 203 6.72 -6.06 -6.88
C GLU A 203 5.98 -6.61 -5.66
N SER A 204 6.12 -7.92 -5.43
CA SER A 204 5.50 -8.62 -4.31
C SER A 204 6.08 -8.11 -2.99
N THR A 205 5.61 -6.95 -2.52
CA THR A 205 5.53 -6.66 -1.10
C THR A 205 4.78 -7.82 -0.48
N ALA A 206 5.38 -8.48 0.52
CA ALA A 206 4.80 -9.62 1.22
C ALA A 206 3.29 -9.40 1.44
N GLU A 207 2.48 -10.01 0.59
CA GLU A 207 1.04 -9.80 0.59
C GLU A 207 0.50 -10.59 1.78
N LEU A 208 0.15 -9.87 2.85
CA LEU A 208 -0.59 -10.46 3.94
C LEU A 208 -1.92 -10.97 3.39
N THR A 209 -2.23 -12.21 3.70
CA THR A 209 -3.38 -12.89 3.10
C THR A 209 -4.68 -12.48 3.81
N GLY A 210 -4.59 -12.02 5.07
CA GLY A 210 -5.73 -11.63 5.90
C GLY A 210 -5.77 -10.16 6.35
N PRO A 211 -6.92 -9.72 6.90
CA PRO A 211 -7.06 -8.40 7.51
C PRO A 211 -6.23 -8.33 8.81
N VAL A 212 -5.09 -7.65 8.76
CA VAL A 212 -4.21 -7.44 9.90
C VAL A 212 -4.51 -6.08 10.55
N THR A 213 -4.70 -6.07 11.87
CA THR A 213 -4.85 -4.83 12.66
C THR A 213 -3.74 -4.78 13.70
N ILE A 214 -2.95 -3.71 13.70
CA ILE A 214 -1.84 -3.51 14.63
C ILE A 214 -2.15 -2.27 15.46
N VAL A 215 -2.08 -2.39 16.79
CA VAL A 215 -2.28 -1.28 17.72
C VAL A 215 -1.11 -1.24 18.70
N PRO A 216 -0.39 -0.11 18.83
CA PRO A 216 0.65 0.04 19.83
C PRO A 216 0.06 0.30 21.22
N ASP A 217 0.63 -0.34 22.25
CA ASP A 217 0.45 0.01 23.66
C ASP A 217 1.76 0.61 24.20
N GLU A 218 1.75 1.92 24.43
CA GLU A 218 2.89 2.68 24.92
C GLU A 218 3.21 2.41 26.40
N LEU A 219 2.19 2.10 27.22
CA LEU A 219 2.36 1.89 28.66
C LEU A 219 3.17 0.63 28.95
N THR A 220 2.92 -0.43 28.17
CA THR A 220 3.61 -1.72 28.31
C THR A 220 4.66 -1.99 27.24
N ASN A 221 4.95 -1.00 26.38
CA ASN A 221 5.82 -1.09 25.21
C ASN A 221 5.60 -2.36 24.39
N SER A 222 4.35 -2.61 24.03
CA SER A 222 3.91 -3.84 23.35
C SER A 222 3.07 -3.54 22.11
N LEU A 223 3.09 -4.44 21.13
CA LEU A 223 2.23 -4.41 19.95
C LEU A 223 1.12 -5.43 20.11
N LEU A 224 -0.12 -4.97 20.00
CA LEU A 224 -1.31 -5.80 19.93
C LEU A 224 -1.63 -6.06 18.45
N VAL A 225 -1.51 -7.31 18.02
CA VAL A 225 -1.66 -7.71 16.62
C VAL A 225 -2.84 -8.66 16.50
N ARG A 226 -3.84 -8.26 15.72
CA ARG A 226 -4.94 -9.15 15.31
C ARG A 226 -4.69 -9.60 13.89
N ALA A 227 -4.32 -10.87 13.73
CA ALA A 227 -3.93 -11.46 12.44
C ALA A 227 -4.22 -12.96 12.41
N SER A 228 -4.08 -13.57 11.22
CA SER A 228 -3.98 -15.03 11.10
C SER A 228 -2.65 -15.52 11.71
N GLU A 229 -2.55 -16.82 12.03
CA GLU A 229 -1.31 -17.39 12.57
C GLU A 229 -0.14 -17.27 11.57
N GLU A 230 -0.40 -17.47 10.28
CA GLU A 230 0.60 -17.36 9.21
C GLU A 230 1.13 -15.93 9.05
N ASP A 231 0.23 -14.94 9.01
CA ASP A 231 0.60 -13.52 8.91
C ASP A 231 1.34 -13.05 10.17
N PHE A 232 0.99 -13.58 11.34
CA PHE A 232 1.66 -13.24 12.60
C PHE A 232 3.12 -13.66 12.61
N GLN A 233 3.47 -14.85 12.08
CA GLN A 233 4.87 -15.30 12.06
C GLN A 233 5.73 -14.37 11.20
N VAL A 234 5.22 -13.96 10.03
CA VAL A 234 5.89 -12.98 9.15
C VAL A 234 6.06 -11.63 9.85
N LEU A 235 5.01 -11.15 10.53
CA LEU A 235 5.08 -9.91 11.32
C LEU A 235 6.09 -10.00 12.47
N ALA A 236 6.12 -11.13 13.18
CA ALA A 236 7.01 -11.33 14.31
C ALA A 236 8.49 -11.30 13.89
N GLU A 237 8.82 -11.91 12.75
CA GLU A 237 10.16 -11.85 12.16
C GLU A 237 10.52 -10.42 11.74
N ALA A 238 9.62 -9.71 11.07
CA ALA A 238 9.85 -8.32 10.66
C ALA A 238 10.05 -7.40 11.88
N VAL A 239 9.24 -7.56 12.92
CA VAL A 239 9.35 -6.79 14.17
C VAL A 239 10.68 -7.08 14.88
N GLN A 240 11.16 -8.33 14.89
CA GLN A 240 12.47 -8.67 15.46
C GLN A 240 13.63 -7.98 14.74
N GLN A 241 13.54 -7.82 13.42
CA GLN A 241 14.56 -7.07 12.67
C GLN A 241 14.50 -5.56 12.91
N LEU A 242 13.36 -5.03 13.32
CA LEU A 242 13.20 -3.62 13.65
C LEU A 242 13.53 -3.30 15.12
N ASP A 243 13.33 -4.26 16.03
CA ASP A 243 13.63 -4.14 17.47
C ASP A 243 15.13 -4.36 17.77
N LEU A 244 15.99 -3.56 17.13
CA LEU A 244 17.45 -3.60 17.32
C LEU A 244 17.91 -2.53 18.32
N ARG A 245 18.98 -2.84 19.06
CA ARG A 245 19.61 -1.87 19.96
C ARG A 245 20.25 -0.74 19.14
N PRO A 246 19.88 0.53 19.36
CA PRO A 246 20.49 1.64 18.65
C PRO A 246 21.98 1.75 18.99
N LEU A 247 22.80 2.01 17.98
CA LEU A 247 24.22 2.27 18.16
C LEU A 247 24.42 3.61 18.86
N GLN A 248 25.43 3.67 19.73
CA GLN A 248 25.87 4.91 20.37
C GLN A 248 27.13 5.39 19.67
N VAL A 249 27.26 6.71 19.52
CA VAL A 249 28.43 7.36 18.95
C VAL A 249 29.06 8.29 19.98
N LEU A 250 30.40 8.24 20.06
CA LEU A 250 31.20 9.14 20.88
C LEU A 250 31.74 10.24 19.97
N ILE A 251 31.29 11.47 20.18
CA ILE A 251 31.78 12.63 19.44
C ILE A 251 32.85 13.31 20.30
N GLU A 252 34.09 13.25 19.82
CA GLU A 252 35.22 13.96 20.40
C GLU A 252 35.58 15.15 19.54
N VAL A 253 35.63 16.34 20.13
CA VAL A 253 36.08 17.56 19.45
C VAL A 253 37.36 18.04 20.10
N LEU A 254 38.36 18.43 19.32
CA LEU A 254 39.58 19.08 19.82
C LEU A 254 39.55 20.55 19.41
N ILE A 255 39.36 21.45 20.38
CA ILE A 255 39.38 22.88 20.16
C ILE A 255 40.73 23.40 20.64
N VAL A 256 41.52 23.98 19.72
CA VAL A 256 42.81 24.61 20.04
C VAL A 256 42.74 26.07 19.64
N GLU A 257 42.83 26.96 20.62
CA GLU A 257 42.95 28.40 20.39
C GLU A 257 44.33 28.86 20.86
N VAL A 258 45.06 29.57 19.98
CA VAL A 258 46.37 30.14 20.27
C VAL A 258 46.30 31.64 20.09
N ARG A 259 46.41 32.38 21.19
CA ARG A 259 46.53 33.85 21.19
C ARG A 259 47.95 34.26 21.54
N ARG A 260 48.50 35.18 20.76
CA ARG A 260 49.85 35.70 20.94
C ARG A 260 49.84 37.22 20.81
N ASP A 261 50.06 37.87 21.95
CA ASP A 261 50.05 39.31 22.07
C ASP A 261 51.47 39.82 22.32
N ARG A 262 51.87 40.88 21.60
CA ARG A 262 53.12 41.59 21.84
C ARG A 262 52.81 43.07 21.91
N LEU A 263 53.09 43.67 23.06
CA LEU A 263 52.98 45.09 23.28
C LEU A 263 54.38 45.63 23.59
N PHE A 264 54.80 46.62 22.83
CA PHE A 264 56.04 47.35 23.08
C PHE A 264 55.67 48.82 23.29
N SER A 265 56.11 49.39 24.41
CA SER A 265 55.96 50.82 24.71
C SER A 265 57.31 51.43 25.01
N LEU A 266 57.60 52.54 24.35
CA LEU A 266 58.77 53.37 24.58
C LEU A 266 58.30 54.80 24.77
N GLY A 267 58.64 55.39 25.92
CA GLY A 267 58.32 56.77 26.27
C GLY A 267 59.54 57.46 26.86
N ALA A 268 59.63 58.77 26.68
CA ALA A 268 60.63 59.59 27.33
C ALA A 268 59.91 60.74 28.03
N ASP A 269 60.23 60.96 29.30
CA ASP A 269 59.81 62.13 30.03
C ASP A 269 61.01 63.06 30.20
N ALA A 270 60.75 64.36 30.07
CA ALA A 270 61.74 65.38 30.37
C ALA A 270 61.05 66.51 31.13
N SER A 271 61.66 66.93 32.23
CA SER A 271 61.23 68.11 32.98
C SER A 271 62.39 69.06 33.16
N VAL A 272 62.10 70.34 32.97
CA VAL A 272 63.03 71.43 33.27
C VAL A 272 62.42 72.22 34.42
N GLU A 273 63.10 72.19 35.55
CA GLU A 273 62.75 72.96 36.74
C GLU A 273 63.04 74.46 36.52
N ASP A 274 62.39 75.32 37.30
CA ASP A 274 62.32 76.77 37.12
C ASP A 274 63.62 77.40 36.57
N VAL A 275 63.57 77.82 35.30
CA VAL A 275 64.67 78.56 34.68
C VAL A 275 64.38 80.05 34.79
N ASP A 276 65.21 80.76 35.54
CA ASP A 276 65.18 82.22 35.61
C ASP A 276 65.51 82.83 34.24
N ILE A 277 64.51 83.43 33.60
CA ILE A 277 64.67 84.12 32.30
C ILE A 277 64.98 85.62 32.46
N GLY A 278 65.24 86.07 33.69
CA GLY A 278 65.43 87.48 34.03
C GLY A 278 64.10 88.24 34.15
N ALA A 279 64.17 89.45 34.72
CA ALA A 279 63.00 90.29 35.05
C ALA A 279 61.97 89.64 36.01
N GLY A 280 62.40 88.68 36.84
CA GLY A 280 61.56 88.03 37.84
C GLY A 280 60.59 86.97 37.29
N GLY A 281 60.75 86.54 36.05
CA GLY A 281 59.98 85.44 35.45
C GLY A 281 60.75 84.13 35.48
N THR A 282 60.05 83.04 35.81
CA THR A 282 60.55 81.66 35.67
C THR A 282 59.83 80.96 34.52
N LEU A 283 60.54 80.06 33.84
CA LEU A 283 59.99 79.21 32.79
C LEU A 283 60.24 77.74 33.15
N SER A 284 59.16 76.99 33.30
CA SER A 284 59.16 75.54 33.53
C SER A 284 58.53 74.81 32.35
N GLY A 285 59.04 73.63 31.99
CA GLY A 285 58.52 72.82 30.90
C GLY A 285 58.48 71.33 31.23
N PHE A 286 57.40 70.66 30.83
CA PHE A 286 57.21 69.23 31.01
C PHE A 286 56.87 68.56 29.67
N LEU A 287 57.56 67.46 29.36
CA LEU A 287 57.22 66.55 28.28
C LEU A 287 56.92 65.19 28.92
N PHE A 288 55.69 64.70 28.73
CA PHE A 288 55.28 63.37 29.20
C PHE A 288 55.23 62.38 28.04
N GLY A 289 55.99 61.30 28.15
CA GLY A 289 55.98 60.17 27.24
C GLY A 289 55.00 59.10 27.72
N GLY A 290 53.97 58.79 26.92
CA GLY A 290 53.01 57.72 27.26
C GLY A 290 53.62 56.32 27.17
N GLY A 291 53.67 55.57 28.29
CA GLY A 291 54.20 54.19 28.33
C GLY A 291 53.84 53.42 29.60
N LEU A 292 53.90 52.09 29.53
CA LEU A 292 53.58 51.18 30.64
C LEU A 292 54.85 50.88 31.46
N GLY A 293 54.87 51.21 32.75
CA GLY A 293 55.95 50.85 33.67
C GLY A 293 57.08 51.89 33.79
N THR A 294 57.60 52.05 35.01
CA THR A 294 58.56 53.08 35.40
C THR A 294 59.93 52.48 35.71
N PHE A 295 60.89 52.67 34.81
CA PHE A 295 62.32 52.66 35.11
C PHE A 295 62.77 54.13 35.09
N VAL A 296 63.29 54.64 36.21
CA VAL A 296 63.66 56.05 36.37
C VAL A 296 65.18 56.11 36.49
N LEU A 297 65.83 56.69 35.47
CA LEU A 297 67.26 57.04 35.52
C LEU A 297 67.33 58.56 35.71
N GLN A 298 67.46 59.01 36.95
CA GLN A 298 67.56 60.43 37.27
C GLN A 298 69.00 60.91 37.00
N VAL A 299 69.20 61.74 35.98
CA VAL A 299 70.50 62.35 35.66
C VAL A 299 70.52 63.73 36.32
N MET A 300 71.21 63.87 37.44
CA MET A 300 71.29 65.17 38.12
C MET A 300 72.43 66.02 37.54
N SER A 301 72.04 67.20 37.04
CA SER A 301 72.84 68.39 36.70
C SER A 301 73.78 68.32 35.48
N LEU A 302 73.43 69.09 34.43
CA LEU A 302 74.35 69.54 33.39
C LEU A 302 74.70 71.04 33.66
N GLY A 303 75.53 71.29 34.68
CA GLY A 303 76.03 72.64 34.97
C GLY A 303 75.00 73.51 35.68
N LYS A 304 74.63 74.67 35.10
CA LYS A 304 73.70 75.66 35.70
C LYS A 304 72.22 75.38 35.43
N TYR A 305 71.89 74.23 34.84
CA TYR A 305 70.53 73.82 34.51
C TYR A 305 70.30 72.42 35.06
N ASP A 306 69.25 72.26 35.86
CA ASP A 306 68.79 70.98 36.36
C ASP A 306 67.79 70.40 35.37
N ILE A 307 68.28 69.48 34.54
CA ILE A 307 67.48 68.75 33.55
C ILE A 307 67.28 67.35 34.09
N ASP A 308 66.03 66.95 34.33
CA ASP A 308 65.69 65.56 34.63
C ASP A 308 65.09 64.89 33.38
N ALA A 309 65.64 63.74 33.03
CA ALA A 309 65.27 63.00 31.83
C ALA A 309 65.10 61.52 32.18
N THR A 310 63.87 61.02 32.03
CA THR A 310 63.51 59.64 32.35
C THR A 310 63.17 58.87 31.08
N LEU A 311 63.87 57.76 30.82
CA LEU A 311 63.57 56.85 29.72
C LEU A 311 62.73 55.66 30.21
N ARG A 312 61.53 55.50 29.66
CA ARG A 312 60.62 54.37 29.95
C ARG A 312 60.57 53.41 28.77
N ALA A 313 60.92 52.15 29.00
CA ALA A 313 60.77 51.10 28.01
C ALA A 313 60.13 49.87 28.66
N ALA A 314 59.12 49.31 28.00
CA ALA A 314 58.50 48.05 28.43
C ALA A 314 58.11 47.17 27.25
N VAL A 315 58.35 45.88 27.41
CA VAL A 315 57.91 44.82 26.49
C VAL A 315 56.99 43.90 27.28
N ALA A 316 55.74 43.78 26.87
CA ALA A 316 54.82 42.77 27.38
C ALA A 316 54.57 41.72 26.28
N ARG A 317 54.68 40.45 26.66
CA ARG A 317 54.38 39.30 25.80
C ARG A 317 53.32 38.45 26.48
N GLY A 318 52.16 38.31 25.86
CA GLY A 318 51.11 37.39 26.26
C GLY A 318 51.08 36.18 25.34
N ASP A 319 51.20 34.98 25.89
CA ASP A 319 51.04 33.73 25.15
C ASP A 319 49.92 32.93 25.84
N ALA A 320 48.76 32.77 25.20
CA ALA A 320 47.64 32.00 25.73
C ALA A 320 47.30 30.84 24.77
N ARG A 321 47.22 29.63 25.32
CA ARG A 321 46.87 28.40 24.58
C ARG A 321 45.71 27.73 25.29
N ILE A 322 44.54 27.73 24.66
CA ILE A 322 43.36 27.04 25.17
C ILE A 322 43.25 25.72 24.43
N ILE A 323 43.19 24.63 25.17
CA ILE A 323 42.95 23.28 24.64
C ILE A 323 41.71 22.76 25.34
N SER A 324 40.63 22.57 24.60
CA SER A 324 39.41 21.96 25.12
C SER A 324 39.11 20.68 24.37
N ARG A 325 38.75 19.63 25.10
CA ARG A 325 38.34 18.32 24.56
C ARG A 325 36.94 17.96 25.07
N PRO A 326 35.87 18.64 24.61
CA PRO A 326 34.52 18.22 24.95
C PRO A 326 34.24 16.85 24.33
N VAL A 327 33.50 16.05 25.08
CA VAL A 327 33.09 14.70 24.69
C VAL A 327 31.59 14.61 24.87
N VAL A 328 30.88 14.20 23.82
CA VAL A 328 29.42 14.03 23.83
C VAL A 328 29.09 12.62 23.36
N VAL A 329 28.21 11.93 24.08
CA VAL A 329 27.67 10.64 23.68
C VAL A 329 26.28 10.89 23.09
N ALA A 330 26.06 10.46 21.84
CA ALA A 330 24.77 10.57 21.17
C ALA A 330 24.31 9.20 20.67
N SER A 331 23.01 9.04 20.45
CA SER A 331 22.46 7.87 19.76
C SER A 331 22.54 8.08 18.25
N ASN A 332 22.85 7.04 17.49
CA ASN A 332 22.93 7.14 16.03
C ASN A 332 21.59 7.64 15.43
N ASN A 333 21.67 8.59 14.50
CA ASN A 333 20.52 9.19 13.81
C ASN A 333 19.50 9.90 14.73
N ARG A 334 19.94 10.43 15.88
CA ARG A 334 19.19 11.35 16.72
C ARG A 334 20.04 12.58 17.04
N GLU A 335 19.40 13.75 16.98
CA GLU A 335 19.99 15.06 17.30
C GLU A 335 20.11 15.29 18.81
#